data_AF-A0A1W9JSH7-F1
#
_entry.id   AF-A0A1W9JSH7-F1
#
_cell.length_a   1.000
_cell.length_b   1.000
_cell.length_c   1.000
_cell.angle_alpha   90.00
_cell.angle_beta   90.00
_cell.angle_gamma   90.00
#
_symmetry.space_group_name_H-M   'P 1'
#
loop_
_entity.id
_entity.type
_entity.pdbx_description
1 polymer ?
#
loop_
_entity_poly.entity_id
_entity_poly.type
_entity_poly.pdbx_seq_one_letter_code
_entity_poly.pdbx_strand_id
1 'polypeptide(L)'
;MELPAGFDQPEPFFKLEPENWDAVMLFLSLDTQWQIGAMGEVIGLNYGGVDAVFRIKRIKDRAALFDDLQIMERAAVAAFREQRAKK
;
A
#
# COMPACT_ATOMS: atom_id res chain seq x y z
N MET A 1 -27.46 -9.17 -8.44
CA MET A 1 -26.52 -8.10 -8.04
C MET A 1 -25.72 -7.79 -9.28
N GLU A 2 -26.09 -6.73 -10.01
CA GLU A 2 -25.31 -6.31 -11.18
C GLU A 2 -24.05 -5.61 -10.68
N LEU A 3 -22.90 -5.99 -11.24
CA LEU A 3 -21.64 -5.30 -10.95
C LEU A 3 -21.73 -3.88 -11.52
N PRO A 4 -21.22 -2.86 -10.82
CA PRO A 4 -21.24 -1.50 -11.32
C PRO A 4 -20.49 -1.40 -12.66
N ALA A 5 -21.01 -0.58 -13.57
CA ALA A 5 -20.45 -0.38 -14.90
C ALA A 5 -18.95 0.00 -14.83
N GLY A 6 -18.11 -0.77 -15.50
CA GLY A 6 -16.64 -0.65 -15.47
C GLY A 6 -15.91 -1.90 -14.98
N PHE A 7 -16.56 -2.76 -14.19
CA PHE A 7 -16.00 -4.05 -13.72
C PHE A 7 -15.95 -5.15 -14.79
N ASP A 8 -16.49 -4.89 -15.98
CA ASP A 8 -16.49 -5.81 -17.14
C ASP A 8 -15.28 -5.61 -18.06
N GLN A 9 -14.44 -4.60 -17.78
CA GLN A 9 -13.16 -4.48 -18.46
C GLN A 9 -12.16 -5.41 -17.77
N PRO A 10 -11.35 -6.18 -18.53
CA PRO A 10 -10.26 -6.93 -17.92
C PRO A 10 -9.21 -5.93 -17.44
N GLU A 11 -9.38 -5.45 -16.21
CA GLU A 11 -8.31 -4.83 -15.45
C GLU A 11 -7.11 -5.78 -15.52
N PRO A 12 -5.89 -5.29 -15.76
CA PRO A 12 -4.72 -6.15 -15.83
C PRO A 12 -4.58 -6.91 -14.50
N PHE A 13 -4.97 -8.18 -14.50
CA PHE A 13 -4.81 -9.06 -13.35
C PHE A 13 -3.33 -9.42 -13.21
N PHE A 14 -2.74 -9.10 -12.06
CA PHE A 14 -1.41 -9.56 -11.70
C PHE A 14 -1.52 -10.69 -10.69
N LYS A 15 -0.78 -11.77 -10.93
CA LYS A 15 -0.67 -12.88 -9.98
C LYS A 15 0.18 -12.43 -8.79
N LEU A 16 -0.32 -12.65 -7.58
CA LEU A 16 0.48 -12.57 -6.37
C LEU A 16 0.99 -13.96 -6.02
N GLU A 17 2.30 -14.08 -5.80
CA GLU A 17 2.84 -15.31 -5.21
C GLU A 17 2.44 -15.39 -3.73
N PRO A 18 2.23 -16.60 -3.17
CA PRO A 18 1.76 -16.77 -1.80
C PRO A 18 2.61 -16.06 -0.74
N GLU A 19 3.92 -15.94 -0.98
CA GLU A 19 4.87 -15.26 -0.09
C GLU A 19 4.65 -13.74 0.00
N ASN A 20 4.11 -13.11 -1.04
CA ASN A 20 3.84 -11.67 -1.04
C ASN A 20 2.45 -11.32 -0.52
N TRP A 21 1.58 -12.31 -0.32
CA TRP A 21 0.17 -12.07 0.01
C TRP A 21 0.01 -11.21 1.28
N ASP A 22 0.70 -11.58 2.35
CA ASP A 22 0.60 -10.89 3.63
C ASP A 22 1.13 -9.46 3.56
N ALA A 23 2.22 -9.23 2.82
CA ALA A 23 2.79 -7.90 2.60
C ALA A 23 1.81 -7.01 1.82
N VAL A 24 1.20 -7.53 0.75
CA VAL A 24 0.21 -6.78 -0.04
C VAL A 24 -1.04 -6.48 0.78
N MET A 25 -1.56 -7.46 1.52
CA MET A 25 -2.73 -7.24 2.39
C MET A 25 -2.44 -6.24 3.51
N LEU A 26 -1.22 -6.23 4.06
CA LEU A 26 -0.78 -5.22 5.01
C LEU A 26 -0.73 -3.84 4.35
N PHE A 27 -0.06 -3.72 3.20
CA PHE A 27 0.06 -2.46 2.46
C PHE A 27 -1.31 -1.85 2.14
N LEU A 28 -2.25 -2.66 1.64
CA LEU A 28 -3.62 -2.21 1.34
C LEU A 28 -4.39 -1.77 2.60
N SER A 29 -4.05 -2.30 3.77
CA SER A 29 -4.69 -1.88 5.03
C SER A 29 -4.18 -0.54 5.58
N LEU A 30 -3.12 0.02 4.98
CA LEU A 30 -2.46 1.26 5.40
C LEU A 30 -2.87 2.48 4.56
N ASP A 31 -3.97 2.37 3.81
CA ASP A 31 -4.42 3.39 2.85
C ASP A 31 -4.63 4.79 3.48
N THR A 32 -4.91 4.84 4.78
CA THR A 32 -5.12 6.11 5.51
C THR A 32 -3.89 6.58 6.31
N GLN A 33 -2.77 5.86 6.23
CA GLN A 33 -1.58 6.07 7.07
C GLN A 33 -0.47 6.85 6.37
N TRP A 34 -0.73 7.38 5.17
CA TRP A 34 0.24 8.21 4.43
C TRP A 34 0.47 9.57 5.08
N GLN A 35 1.74 9.96 5.20
CA GLN A 35 2.14 11.30 5.59
C GLN A 35 2.20 12.20 4.36
N ILE A 36 1.55 13.36 4.49
CA ILE A 36 1.48 14.39 3.46
C ILE A 36 2.37 15.57 3.89
N GLY A 37 3.24 16.01 2.99
CA GLY A 37 4.12 17.15 3.19
C GLY A 37 3.42 18.50 3.02
N ALA A 38 4.14 19.57 3.34
CA ALA A 38 3.60 20.92 3.35
C ALA A 38 3.08 21.38 1.97
N MET A 39 3.61 20.83 0.88
CA MET A 39 3.19 21.14 -0.49
C MET A 39 2.25 20.08 -1.08
N GLY A 40 1.65 19.23 -0.23
CA GLY A 40 0.71 18.19 -0.65
C GLY A 40 1.37 16.94 -1.24
N GLU A 41 2.69 16.81 -1.16
CA GLU A 41 3.42 15.63 -1.59
C GLU A 41 3.25 14.47 -0.61
N VAL A 42 3.06 13.25 -1.11
CA VAL A 42 3.18 12.05 -0.29
C VAL A 42 4.66 11.82 0.04
N ILE A 43 4.99 11.79 1.33
CA ILE A 43 6.36 11.59 1.83
C ILE A 43 6.65 10.10 2.05
N GLY A 44 5.71 9.38 2.65
CA GLY A 44 5.86 8.00 3.08
C GLY A 44 4.73 7.60 4.04
N LEU A 45 4.77 6.39 4.57
CA LEU A 45 3.87 5.87 5.58
C LEU A 45 4.26 6.37 6.97
N ASN A 46 3.26 6.66 7.79
CA ASN A 46 3.44 6.89 9.21
C ASN A 46 3.75 5.57 9.92
N TYR A 47 5.01 5.31 10.25
CA TYR A 47 5.43 4.07 10.90
C TYR A 47 4.80 3.84 12.29
N GLY A 48 4.39 4.90 12.99
CA GLY A 48 3.59 4.74 14.21
C GLY A 48 2.19 4.16 13.92
N GLY A 49 1.57 4.58 12.81
CA GLY A 49 0.32 3.99 12.33
C GLY A 49 0.50 2.55 11.82
N VAL A 50 1.63 2.27 11.16
CA VAL A 50 2.00 0.91 10.76
C VAL A 50 2.13 -0.02 11.96
N ASP A 51 2.83 0.40 13.02
CA ASP A 51 2.93 -0.41 14.26
C ASP A 51 1.56 -0.63 14.92
N ALA A 52 0.67 0.36 14.90
CA ALA A 52 -0.70 0.17 15.39
C ALA A 52 -1.44 -0.93 14.59
N VAL A 53 -1.32 -0.94 13.26
CA VAL A 53 -1.90 -1.99 12.41
C VAL A 53 -1.27 -3.35 12.68
N PHE A 54 0.05 -3.43 12.84
CA PHE A 54 0.73 -4.68 13.23
C PHE A 54 0.19 -5.25 14.53
N ARG A 55 -0.06 -4.40 15.53
CA ARG A 55 -0.64 -4.81 16.83
C ARG A 55 -2.09 -5.28 16.69
N ILE A 56 -2.93 -4.52 15.98
CA ILE A 56 -4.35 -4.85 15.77
C ILE A 56 -4.52 -6.19 15.04
N LYS A 57 -3.74 -6.40 13.97
CA LYS A 57 -3.77 -7.63 13.16
C LYS A 57 -3.01 -8.80 13.79
N ARG A 58 -2.34 -8.60 14.94
CA ARG A 58 -1.53 -9.61 15.66
C ARG A 58 -0.48 -10.28 14.76
N ILE A 59 0.16 -9.48 13.92
CA ILE A 59 1.22 -9.97 13.04
C ILE A 59 2.40 -10.47 13.87
N LYS A 60 2.83 -11.70 13.58
CA LYS A 60 3.93 -12.39 14.28
C LYS A 60 5.29 -12.00 13.71
N ASP A 61 5.47 -12.16 12.40
CA ASP A 61 6.72 -11.81 11.73
C ASP A 61 6.70 -10.37 11.22
N ARG A 62 6.84 -9.43 12.15
CA ARG A 62 6.78 -8.00 11.84
C ARG A 62 8.02 -7.52 11.10
N ALA A 63 9.18 -8.12 11.36
CA ALA A 63 10.43 -7.69 10.76
C ALA A 63 10.43 -7.97 9.25
N ALA A 64 10.16 -9.23 8.85
CA ALA A 64 10.12 -9.59 7.44
C ALA A 64 9.05 -8.79 6.68
N LEU A 65 7.83 -8.71 7.22
CA LEU A 65 6.76 -7.95 6.57
C LEU A 65 7.01 -6.44 6.52
N PHE A 66 7.78 -5.89 7.47
CA PHE A 66 8.14 -4.49 7.42
C PHE A 66 9.15 -4.22 6.30
N ASP A 67 10.13 -5.11 6.09
CA ASP A 67 11.08 -5.00 4.99
C ASP A 67 10.36 -5.05 3.63
N ASP A 68 9.41 -5.98 3.45
CA ASP A 68 8.57 -6.07 2.25
C ASP A 68 7.71 -4.81 2.07
N LEU A 69 7.11 -4.31 3.15
CA LEU A 69 6.30 -3.09 3.15
C LEU A 69 7.12 -1.88 2.68
N GLN A 70 8.39 -1.77 3.09
CA GLN A 70 9.26 -0.67 2.66
C GLN A 70 9.56 -0.72 1.16
N ILE A 71 9.62 -1.91 0.54
CA ILE A 71 9.76 -2.04 -0.91
C ILE A 71 8.52 -1.44 -1.60
N MET A 72 7.33 -1.82 -1.14
CA MET A 72 6.06 -1.31 -1.68
C MET A 72 5.90 0.19 -1.45
N GLU A 73 6.26 0.69 -0.27
CA GLU A 73 6.23 2.11 0.08
C GLU A 73 7.07 2.95 -0.90
N ARG A 74 8.32 2.55 -1.15
CA ARG A 74 9.21 3.26 -2.09
C ARG A 74 8.62 3.31 -3.50
N ALA A 75 8.07 2.19 -3.97
CA ALA A 75 7.43 2.12 -5.29
C ALA A 75 6.18 3.03 -5.37
N ALA A 76 5.34 3.02 -4.33
CA ALA A 76 4.15 3.85 -4.26
C ALA A 76 4.47 5.35 -4.21
N VAL A 77 5.46 5.76 -3.40
CA VAL A 77 5.93 7.16 -3.34
C VAL A 77 6.45 7.62 -4.70
N ALA A 78 7.21 6.77 -5.41
CA ALA A 78 7.65 7.07 -6.77
C ALA A 78 6.45 7.26 -7.73
N ALA A 79 5.48 6.34 -7.70
CA ALA A 79 4.27 6.43 -8.52
C ALA A 79 3.45 7.70 -8.22
N PHE A 80 3.30 8.09 -6.95
CA PHE A 80 2.63 9.34 -6.57
C PHE A 80 3.35 10.59 -7.09
N ARG A 81 4.69 10.57 -7.10
CA ARG A 81 5.50 11.67 -7.66
C ARG A 81 5.30 11.77 -9.18
N GLU A 82 5.36 10.63 -9.87
CA GLU A 82 5.13 10.57 -11.33
C GLU A 82 3.73 11.05 -11.71
N GLN A 83 2.68 10.63 -10.99
CA GLN A 83 1.31 11.08 -11.24
C GLN A 83 1.17 12.59 -11.06
N ARG A 84 1.83 13.17 -10.07
CA ARG A 84 1.80 14.61 -9.84
C ARG A 84 2.53 15.40 -10.93
N ALA A 85 3.62 14.85 -11.47
CA ALA A 85 4.37 15.46 -12.58
C ALA A 85 3.61 15.43 -13.92
N LYS A 86 2.62 14.53 -14.06
CA LYS A 86 1.75 14.43 -15.24
C LYS A 86 0.55 15.38 -15.20
N LYS A 87 0.28 16.01 -14.04
CA LYS A 87 -0.77 17.04 -13.87
C LYS A 87 -0.20 18.42 -14.11
#